data_AF-A0A2P6QDQ2-F1
#
_entry.id   AF-A0A2P6QDQ2-F1
#
_cell.length_a   1.000
_cell.length_b   1.000
_cell.length_c   1.000
_cell.angle_alpha   90.00
_cell.angle_beta   90.00
_cell.angle_gamma   90.00
#
_symmetry.space_group_name_H-M   'P 1'
#
loop_
_entity.id
_entity.type
_entity.pdbx_description
1 polymer ?
#
loop_
_entity_poly.entity_id
_entity_poly.type
_entity_poly.pdbx_seq_one_letter_code
_entity_poly.pdbx_strand_id
1 'polypeptide(L)'
;MWEDYVGDSNWNPYKVIMDETGKRMEIIDEEDKKLKNLKTELGDEVYKVVITSLMELNEHNSSGRYKIQELWNFKAGRKATLKEGVAYILKQWNALKNMKRQRN
;
A
#
# COMPACT_ATOMS: atom_id res chain seq x y z
N MET A 1 -4.09 8.80 11.38
CA MET A 1 -5.42 8.19 11.06
C MET A 1 -5.23 6.67 11.02
N TRP A 2 -6.28 5.84 10.96
CA TRP A 2 -6.15 4.38 10.89
C TRP A 2 -5.27 3.87 9.73
N GLU A 3 -5.13 4.67 8.68
CA GLU A 3 -4.20 4.48 7.55
C GLU A 3 -2.73 4.33 7.93
N ASP A 4 -2.30 4.91 9.06
CA ASP A 4 -0.91 4.81 9.54
C ASP A 4 -0.68 3.47 10.24
N TYR A 5 -1.69 2.99 10.98
CA TYR A 5 -1.66 1.67 11.60
C TYR A 5 -1.67 0.56 10.54
N VAL A 6 -2.54 0.65 9.53
CA VAL A 6 -2.63 -0.35 8.46
C VAL A 6 -1.30 -0.54 7.71
N GLY A 7 -0.48 0.51 7.63
CA GLY A 7 0.85 0.45 7.01
C GLY A 7 2.01 0.15 7.97
N ASP A 8 1.76 -0.02 9.27
CA ASP A 8 2.78 -0.30 10.28
C ASP A 8 3.16 -1.79 10.26
N SER A 9 4.39 -2.08 9.84
CA SER A 9 4.92 -3.44 9.79
C SER A 9 5.02 -4.12 11.16
N ASN A 10 5.03 -3.36 12.27
CA ASN A 10 5.05 -3.91 13.62
C ASN A 10 3.68 -4.38 14.10
N TRP A 11 2.60 -3.97 13.42
CA TRP A 11 1.26 -4.45 13.72
C TRP A 11 0.89 -5.58 12.76
N ASN A 12 0.83 -6.79 13.31
CA ASN A 12 0.54 -8.01 12.57
C ASN A 12 -0.73 -8.69 13.10
N PRO A 13 -1.94 -8.13 12.84
CA PRO A 13 -3.21 -8.68 13.33
C PRO A 13 -3.67 -9.89 12.48
N TYR A 14 -2.75 -10.84 12.23
CA TYR A 14 -2.99 -12.01 11.41
C TYR A 14 -2.62 -13.27 12.17
N LYS A 15 -3.38 -14.34 11.95
CA LYS A 15 -3.07 -15.69 12.39
C LYS A 15 -2.87 -16.62 11.20
N VAL A 16 -1.92 -17.53 11.34
CA VAL A 16 -1.63 -18.54 10.32
C VAL A 16 -2.54 -19.74 10.55
N ILE A 17 -3.26 -20.14 9.50
CA ILE A 17 -4.04 -21.39 9.45
C ILE A 17 -3.49 -22.27 8.32
N MET A 18 -3.76 -23.58 8.41
CA MET A 18 -3.52 -24.50 7.29
C MET A 18 -4.85 -24.75 6.59
N ASP A 19 -4.84 -24.65 5.26
CA ASP A 19 -5.98 -25.08 4.47
C ASP A 19 -6.05 -26.61 4.36
N GLU A 20 -7.13 -27.11 3.76
CA GLU A 20 -7.38 -28.54 3.55
C GLU A 20 -6.31 -29.23 2.69
N THR A 21 -5.53 -28.44 1.94
CA THR A 21 -4.44 -28.91 1.07
C THR A 21 -3.06 -28.85 1.75
N GLY A 22 -2.99 -28.38 3.01
CA GLY A 22 -1.76 -28.21 3.78
C GLY A 22 -1.00 -26.92 3.48
N LYS A 23 -1.58 -25.98 2.72
CA LYS A 23 -0.98 -24.67 2.43
C LYS A 23 -1.21 -23.74 3.62
N ARG A 24 -0.16 -23.01 4.02
CA ARG A 24 -0.25 -21.95 5.03
C ARG A 24 -0.96 -20.74 4.45
N MET A 25 -2.02 -20.29 5.12
CA MET A 25 -2.75 -19.07 4.82
C MET A 25 -2.77 -18.15 6.04
N GLU A 26 -2.74 -16.85 5.81
CA GLU A 26 -2.91 -15.85 6.86
C GLU A 26 -4.32 -15.27 6.81
N ILE A 27 -5.02 -15.31 7.94
CA ILE A 27 -6.34 -14.69 8.10
C ILE A 27 -6.29 -13.66 9.22
N ILE A 28 -7.25 -12.74 9.25
CA ILE A 28 -7.33 -11.72 10.29
C ILE A 28 -7.55 -12.38 11.67
N ASP A 29 -6.82 -11.89 12.66
CA ASP A 29 -7.06 -12.21 14.06
C ASP A 29 -8.13 -11.29 14.65
N GLU A 30 -9.37 -11.77 14.71
CA GLU A 30 -10.49 -11.05 15.34
C GLU A 30 -10.28 -10.80 16.84
N GLU A 31 -9.32 -11.49 17.48
CA GLU A 31 -9.01 -11.27 18.88
C GLU A 31 -8.06 -10.08 19.13
N ASP A 32 -7.47 -9.50 18.06
CA ASP A 32 -6.55 -8.38 18.15
C ASP A 32 -7.16 -7.19 18.90
N LYS A 33 -6.40 -6.68 19.87
CA LYS A 33 -6.85 -5.60 20.76
C LYS A 33 -7.14 -4.31 20.01
N LYS A 34 -6.34 -3.96 19.00
CA LYS A 34 -6.56 -2.73 18.23
C LYS A 34 -7.81 -2.86 17.35
N LEU A 35 -8.02 -4.01 16.71
CA LEU A 35 -9.22 -4.28 15.90
C LEU A 35 -10.51 -4.27 16.76
N LYS A 36 -10.47 -4.82 17.98
CA LYS A 36 -11.60 -4.75 18.92
C LYS A 36 -11.91 -3.31 19.33
N ASN A 37 -10.88 -2.52 19.63
CA ASN A 37 -11.05 -1.10 19.97
C ASN A 37 -11.60 -0.32 18.77
N LEU A 38 -11.09 -0.56 17.56
CA LEU A 38 -11.59 0.05 16.32
C LEU A 38 -13.10 -0.14 16.16
N LYS A 39 -13.55 -1.39 16.29
CA LYS A 39 -14.96 -1.75 16.15
C LYS A 39 -15.82 -1.08 17.22
N THR A 40 -15.29 -0.94 18.43
CA THR A 40 -15.99 -0.32 19.57
C THR A 40 -16.07 1.21 19.44
N GLU A 41 -15.00 1.86 18.97
CA GLU A 41 -14.91 3.33 18.88
C GLU A 41 -15.55 3.90 17.61
N LEU A 42 -15.37 3.22 16.47
CA LEU A 42 -15.73 3.73 15.14
C LEU A 42 -16.80 2.89 14.43
N GLY A 43 -17.24 1.79 15.04
CA GLY A 43 -18.31 0.94 14.53
C GLY A 43 -17.89 -0.05 13.44
N ASP A 44 -18.88 -0.82 12.99
CA ASP A 44 -18.68 -1.98 12.10
C ASP A 44 -18.25 -1.59 10.67
N GLU A 45 -18.67 -0.43 10.19
CA GLU A 45 -18.33 0.02 8.82
C GLU A 45 -16.83 0.30 8.70
N VAL A 46 -16.25 1.06 9.63
CA VAL A 46 -14.81 1.38 9.63
C VAL A 46 -13.99 0.12 9.88
N TYR A 47 -14.43 -0.73 10.81
CA TYR A 47 -13.82 -2.04 11.04
C TYR A 47 -13.73 -2.87 9.76
N LYS A 48 -14.83 -2.95 9.00
CA LYS A 48 -14.88 -3.71 7.74
C LYS A 48 -13.93 -3.13 6.70
N VAL A 49 -13.89 -1.81 6.53
CA VAL A 49 -12.97 -1.15 5.59
C VAL A 49 -11.52 -1.45 5.95
N VAL A 50 -11.15 -1.33 7.22
CA VAL A 50 -9.77 -1.60 7.68
C VAL A 50 -9.38 -3.05 7.47
N ILE A 51 -10.25 -4.00 7.77
CA ILE A 51 -9.99 -5.43 7.52
C ILE A 51 -9.81 -5.72 6.04
N THR A 52 -10.67 -5.18 5.18
CA THR A 52 -10.54 -5.34 3.74
C THR A 52 -9.21 -4.80 3.25
N SER A 53 -8.80 -3.60 3.67
CA SER A 53 -7.50 -3.02 3.31
C SER A 53 -6.31 -3.85 3.81
N LEU A 54 -6.39 -4.41 5.02
CA LEU A 54 -5.35 -5.30 5.57
C LEU A 54 -5.22 -6.58 4.72
N MET A 55 -6.34 -7.20 4.34
CA MET A 55 -6.34 -8.40 3.49
C MET A 55 -5.77 -8.11 2.09
N GLU A 56 -6.20 -7.01 1.46
CA GLU A 56 -5.69 -6.58 0.15
C GLU A 56 -4.17 -6.33 0.17
N LEU A 57 -3.66 -5.67 1.23
CA LEU A 57 -2.23 -5.45 1.40
C LEU A 57 -1.46 -6.76 1.60
N ASN A 58 -2.03 -7.72 2.31
CA ASN A 58 -1.39 -9.00 2.54
C ASN A 58 -1.33 -9.85 1.25
N GLU A 59 -2.37 -9.78 0.41
CA GLU A 59 -2.40 -10.45 -0.89
C GLU A 59 -1.39 -9.82 -1.88
N HIS A 60 -1.30 -8.49 -1.89
CA HIS A 60 -0.44 -7.78 -2.84
C HIS A 60 1.04 -7.76 -2.41
N ASN A 61 1.36 -7.74 -1.11
CA ASN A 61 2.73 -7.67 -0.59
C ASN A 61 2.86 -8.28 0.82
N SER A 62 2.66 -9.58 0.93
CA SER A 62 2.72 -10.35 2.19
C SER A 62 4.00 -10.14 3.00
N SER A 63 5.16 -9.98 2.34
CA SER A 63 6.46 -9.86 3.02
C SER A 63 6.77 -8.44 3.51
N GLY A 64 6.18 -7.41 2.90
CA GLY A 64 6.59 -6.02 3.12
C GLY A 64 5.48 -5.10 3.61
N ARG A 65 4.23 -5.30 3.15
CA ARG A 65 3.04 -4.48 3.46
C ARG A 65 3.23 -2.95 3.38
N TYR A 66 4.30 -2.48 2.74
CA TYR A 66 4.57 -1.06 2.56
C TYR A 66 3.62 -0.48 1.51
N LYS A 67 3.17 0.77 1.75
CA LYS A 67 2.47 1.57 0.74
C LYS A 67 3.41 1.73 -0.46
N ILE A 68 3.05 1.12 -1.59
CA ILE A 68 3.80 1.30 -2.84
C ILE A 68 3.32 2.60 -3.48
N GLN A 69 4.22 3.57 -3.61
CA GLN A 69 3.92 4.77 -4.38
C GLN A 69 3.89 4.40 -5.87
N GLU A 70 2.76 4.65 -6.52
CA GLU A 70 2.61 4.43 -7.95
C GLU A 70 2.69 5.74 -8.73
N LEU A 71 3.38 5.72 -9.86
CA LEU A 71 3.35 6.85 -10.80
C LEU A 71 1.99 6.87 -11.49
N TRP A 72 1.28 8.00 -11.39
CA TRP A 72 -0.02 8.19 -12.03
C TRP A 72 0.11 9.11 -13.25
N ASN A 73 -0.42 8.66 -14.39
CA ASN A 73 -0.56 9.51 -15.57
C ASN A 73 -1.91 10.23 -15.53
N PHE A 74 -1.91 11.45 -14.97
CA PHE A 74 -3.13 12.27 -14.85
C PHE A 74 -3.81 12.56 -16.19
N LYS A 75 -3.05 12.64 -17.30
CA LYS A 75 -3.64 12.86 -18.63
C LYS A 75 -4.36 11.62 -19.15
N ALA A 76 -3.86 10.44 -18.81
CA ALA A 76 -4.46 9.17 -19.24
C ALA A 76 -5.46 8.61 -18.22
N GLY A 77 -5.57 9.19 -17.02
CA GLY A 77 -6.47 8.72 -15.96
C GLY A 77 -6.13 7.32 -15.45
N ARG A 78 -4.88 6.88 -15.55
CA ARG A 78 -4.42 5.55 -15.14
C ARG A 78 -3.00 5.57 -14.60
N LYS A 79 -2.57 4.46 -14.00
CA LYS A 79 -1.16 4.21 -13.66
C LYS A 79 -0.28 4.44 -14.88
N ALA A 80 0.81 5.18 -14.67
CA ALA A 80 1.80 5.43 -15.69
C ALA A 80 2.56 4.13 -16.02
N THR A 81 2.82 3.95 -17.31
CA THR A 81 3.69 2.88 -17.80
C THR A 81 5.15 3.21 -17.51
N LEU A 82 6.01 2.19 -17.49
CA LEU A 82 7.46 2.36 -17.36
C LEU A 82 8.02 3.33 -18.41
N LYS A 83 7.55 3.20 -19.67
CA LYS A 83 7.97 4.07 -20.77
C LYS A 83 7.63 5.53 -20.51
N GLU A 84 6.42 5.81 -20.02
CA GLU A 84 5.99 7.17 -19.66
C GLU A 84 6.84 7.72 -18.51
N GLY A 85 7.14 6.90 -17.50
CA GLY A 85 8.01 7.29 -16.38
C GLY A 85 9.43 7.63 -16.82
N VAL A 86 10.08 6.77 -17.61
CA VAL A 86 11.44 7.00 -18.13
C VAL A 86 11.49 8.25 -19.01
N ALA A 87 10.51 8.43 -19.91
CA ALA A 87 10.43 9.61 -20.76
C ALA A 87 10.30 10.91 -19.94
N TYR A 88 9.53 10.88 -18.86
CA TYR A 88 9.38 12.02 -17.97
C TYR A 88 10.70 12.38 -17.27
N ILE A 89 11.40 11.38 -16.71
CA ILE A 89 12.69 11.59 -16.03
C ILE A 89 13.73 12.18 -17.01
N LEU A 90 13.83 11.64 -18.23
CA LEU A 90 14.75 12.16 -19.26
C LEU A 90 14.43 13.61 -19.64
N LYS A 91 13.15 13.96 -19.74
CA LYS A 91 12.72 15.34 -20.01
C LYS A 91 13.19 16.30 -18.91
N GLN A 92 13.01 15.92 -17.64
CA GLN A 92 13.44 16.74 -16.50
C GLN A 92 14.97 16.89 -16.47
N TRP A 93 15.70 15.78 -16.70
CA TRP A 93 17.16 15.80 -16.76
C TRP A 93 17.69 16.77 -17.83
N ASN A 94 17.13 16.74 -19.03
CA ASN A 94 17.52 17.64 -20.11
C ASN A 94 17.20 19.11 -19.79
N ALA A 95 16.05 19.40 -19.18
CA ALA A 95 15.71 20.75 -18.75
C ALA A 95 16.72 21.29 -17.73
N LEU A 96 17.08 20.49 -16.73
CA LEU A 96 18.09 20.84 -15.72
C LEU A 96 19.47 21.09 -16.34
N LYS A 97 19.89 20.26 -17.29
CA LYS A 97 21.17 20.41 -18.00
C LYS A 97 21.22 21.70 -18.81
N ASN A 98 20.12 22.03 -19.49
CA ASN A 98 20.02 23.26 -20.29
C ASN A 98 20.04 24.51 -19.42
N MET A 99 19.38 24.49 -18.25
CA MET A 99 19.44 25.60 -17.29
C MET A 99 20.84 25.83 -16.72
N LYS A 100 21.60 24.75 -16.43
CA LYS A 100 22.99 24.88 -15.99
C LYS A 100 23.88 25.49 -17.07
N ARG A 101 23.66 25.15 -18.34
CA ARG A 101 24.42 25.70 -19.47
C ARG A 101 24.14 27.18 -19.72
N GLN A 102 22.96 27.68 -19.37
CA GLN A 102 22.60 29.09 -19.50
C GLN A 102 23.11 29.97 -18.35
N ARG A 103 23.57 29.36 -17.25
CA ARG A 103 24.12 30.06 -16.07
C ARG A 103 25.65 30.18 -16.09
N ASN A 104 26.32 29.51 -17.02
CA ASN A 104 27.76 29.57 -17.25
C ASN A 104 28.05 30.41 -18.48
#